data_AF-A0A543DAY4-F1
#
_entry.id   AF-A0A543DAY4-F1
#
_cell.length_a   1.000
_cell.length_b   1.000
_cell.length_c   1.000
_cell.angle_alpha   90.00
_cell.angle_beta   90.00
_cell.angle_gamma   90.00
#
_symmetry.space_group_name_H-M   'P 1'
#
loop_
_entity.id
_entity.type
_entity.pdbx_description
1 polymer ?
#
loop_
_entity_poly.entity_id
_entity_poly.type
_entity_poly.pdbx_seq_one_letter_code
_entity_poly.pdbx_strand_id
1 'polypeptide(L)' 'MEESARGAGPRFRTSSFSGGENCVEVARLEDGSVAVRHSRAVVAGGGLVFTGDEWAAFVAGVKNGEFDPA' A
#
# COMPACT_ATOMS: atom_id res chain seq x y z
N MET A 1 -15.98 17.50 -21.16
CA MET A 1 -16.81 16.80 -20.16
C MET A 1 -16.19 15.41 -20.07
N GLU A 2 -15.56 14.99 -18.98
CA GLU A 2 -15.94 15.20 -17.59
C GLU A 2 -14.70 15.32 -16.70
N GLU A 3 -14.44 16.54 -16.26
CA GLU A 3 -13.82 16.79 -14.97
C GLU A 3 -14.96 16.63 -13.95
N SER A 4 -14.87 15.65 -13.03
CA SER A 4 -15.48 15.67 -11.69
C SER A 4 -15.69 14.26 -11.14
N ALA A 5 -14.59 13.67 -10.69
CA ALA A 5 -14.62 13.02 -9.38
C ALA A 5 -13.28 13.33 -8.73
N ARG A 6 -13.21 14.41 -7.95
CA ARG A 6 -12.31 14.42 -6.80
C ARG A 6 -12.90 13.44 -5.78
N GLY A 7 -12.93 12.16 -6.14
CA GLY A 7 -13.10 11.07 -5.21
C GLY A 7 -11.99 11.21 -4.18
N ALA A 8 -12.33 11.03 -2.90
CA ALA A 8 -11.32 11.04 -1.86
C ALA A 8 -10.19 10.08 -2.27
N GLY A 9 -8.98 10.61 -2.43
CA GLY A 9 -7.84 9.78 -2.82
C GLY A 9 -7.64 8.59 -1.89
N PRO A 10 -6.88 7.57 -2.31
CA PRO A 10 -6.68 6.34 -1.55
C PRO A 10 -6.42 6.61 -0.07
N ARG A 11 -7.19 5.94 0.79
CA ARG A 11 -7.11 6.04 2.24
C ARG A 11 -5.93 5.23 2.73
N PHE A 12 -4.78 5.86 2.82
CA PHE A 12 -3.56 5.24 3.33
C PHE A 12 -3.64 5.01 4.84
N ARG A 13 -3.19 3.82 5.27
CA ARG A 13 -3.02 3.44 6.66
C ARG A 13 -1.57 3.06 6.92
N THR A 14 -1.00 3.68 7.94
CA THR A 14 0.34 3.37 8.45
C THR A 14 0.30 2.14 9.36
N SER A 15 1.30 1.27 9.24
CA SER A 15 1.46 0.12 10.15
C SER A 15 1.85 0.58 11.56
N SER A 16 1.21 0.03 12.59
CA SER A 16 1.55 0.27 14.01
C SER A 16 2.93 -0.27 14.40
N PHE A 17 3.53 -1.12 13.56
CA PHE A 17 4.91 -1.62 13.74
C PHE A 17 5.96 -0.66 13.17
N SER A 18 5.56 0.47 12.59
CA SER A 18 6.50 1.48 12.10
C SER A 18 7.02 2.32 13.26
N GLY A 19 8.35 2.44 13.38
CA GLY A 19 9.01 3.32 14.35
C GLY A 19 9.78 4.44 13.65
N GLY A 20 9.49 5.69 13.99
CA GLY A 20 10.24 6.86 13.50
C GLY A 20 9.74 7.42 12.16
N GLU A 21 10.67 7.84 11.29
CA GLU A 21 10.40 8.70 10.12
C GLU A 21 10.21 7.94 8.79
N ASN A 22 10.31 6.61 8.78
CA ASN A 22 10.30 5.79 7.56
C ASN A 22 9.16 4.76 7.54
N CYS A 23 7.93 5.24 7.68
CA CYS A 23 6.78 4.35 7.81
C CYS A 23 6.28 3.87 6.45
N VAL A 24 5.83 2.61 6.41
CA VAL A 24 5.12 2.06 5.25
C VAL A 24 3.63 2.31 5.41
N GLU A 25 3.01 2.81 4.35
CA GLU A 25 1.58 3.06 4.25
C GLU A 25 0.96 2.18 3.18
N VAL A 26 -0.25 1.68 3.45
CA VAL A 26 -1.00 0.82 2.53
C VAL A 26 -2.41 1.35 2.34
N ALA A 27 -2.92 1.32 1.10
CA ALA A 27 -4.31 1.66 0.77
C ALA A 27 -4.92 0.61 -0.16
N ARG A 28 -6.19 0.27 0.08
CA ARG A 28 -7.00 -0.48 -0.89
C ARG A 28 -7.61 0.51 -1.88
N LEU A 29 -7.49 0.19 -3.16
CA LEU A 29 -8.07 0.96 -4.26
C LEU A 29 -9.48 0.44 -4.60
N GLU A 30 -10.26 1.23 -5.34
CA GLU A 30 -11.64 0.91 -5.69
C GLU A 30 -11.73 -0.31 -6.62
N ASP A 31 -10.70 -0.56 -7.42
CA ASP A 31 -10.56 -1.73 -8.31
C ASP A 31 -10.07 -2.99 -7.58
N GLY A 32 -9.89 -2.95 -6.26
CA GLY A 32 -9.44 -4.08 -5.45
C GLY A 32 -7.91 -4.25 -5.37
N SER A 33 -7.16 -3.47 -6.15
CA SER A 33 -5.71 -3.38 -6.06
C SER A 33 -5.25 -2.74 -4.74
N VAL A 34 -3.98 -2.93 -4.41
CA VAL A 34 -3.37 -2.43 -3.18
C VAL A 34 -2.18 -1.54 -3.51
N ALA A 35 -2.25 -0.29 -3.06
CA ALA A 35 -1.16 0.66 -3.17
C ALA A 35 -0.32 0.65 -1.89
N VAL A 36 1.00 0.53 -2.04
CA VAL A 36 1.99 0.60 -0.96
C VAL A 36 2.92 1.76 -1.23
N ARG A 37 3.15 2.62 -0.24
CA ARG A 37 4.10 3.73 -0.37
C ARG A 37 4.87 3.97 0.93
N HIS A 38 5.94 4.73 0.81
CA HIS A 38 6.64 5.30 1.95
C HIS A 38 5.92 6.55 2.46
N SER A 39 5.90 6.81 3.77
CA SER A 39 5.24 7.98 4.39
C SER A 39 5.73 9.33 3.86
N ARG A 40 6.99 9.36 3.37
CA ARG A 40 7.59 10.54 2.72
C ARG A 40 7.32 10.64 1.22
N ALA A 41 6.68 9.65 0.61
CA ALA A 41 6.24 9.70 -0.78
C ALA A 41 4.93 10.51 -0.87
N VAL A 42 5.05 11.83 -0.70
CA VAL A 42 3.92 12.78 -0.76
C VAL A 42 3.51 13.10 -2.20
N VAL A 43 4.36 12.78 -3.17
CA VAL A 43 4.13 13.01 -4.61
C VAL A 43 3.49 11.77 -5.25
N ALA A 44 2.41 11.98 -6.00
CA ALA A 44 1.74 10.92 -6.76
C ALA A 44 2.74 10.24 -7.72
N GLY A 45 2.92 8.93 -7.58
CA GLY A 45 3.82 8.12 -8.41
C GLY A 45 4.96 7.41 -7.67
N GLY A 46 5.19 7.70 -6.39
CA GLY A 46 6.23 7.05 -5.58
C GLY A 46 5.80 5.76 -4.86
N GLY A 47 4.67 5.16 -5.24
CA GLY A 47 4.11 3.96 -4.61
C GLY A 47 4.05 2.78 -5.58
N LEU A 48 4.18 1.57 -5.05
CA LEU A 48 3.98 0.32 -5.77
C LEU A 48 2.48 -0.03 -5.73
N VAL A 49 1.93 -0.49 -6.85
CA VAL A 49 0.56 -0.99 -6.92
C VAL A 49 0.61 -2.48 -7.23
N PHE A 50 -0.06 -3.27 -6.40
CA PHE A 50 -0.20 -4.71 -6.54
C PHE A 50 -1.66 -5.04 -6.83
N THR A 51 -1.90 -6.06 -7.65
CA THR A 51 -3.22 -6.65 -7.78
C THR A 51 -3.69 -7.28 -6.46
N GLY A 52 -4.99 -7.53 -6.34
CA GLY A 52 -5.54 -8.21 -5.17
C GLY A 52 -4.92 -9.60 -4.94
N ASP A 53 -4.67 -10.35 -6.02
CA ASP A 53 -4.09 -11.69 -5.96
C ASP A 53 -2.61 -11.67 -5.55
N GLU A 54 -1.82 -10.75 -6.11
CA GLU A 54 -0.41 -10.56 -5.71
C GLU A 54 -0.31 -10.17 -4.24
N TRP A 55 -1.18 -9.27 -3.77
CA TRP A 55 -1.21 -8.88 -2.37
C TRP A 55 -1.62 -10.04 -1.45
N ALA A 56 -2.60 -10.85 -1.86
CA ALA A 56 -3.01 -12.02 -1.10
C ALA A 56 -1.88 -13.05 -0.97
N ALA A 57 -1.18 -13.33 -2.07
CA ALA A 57 -0.02 -14.22 -2.09
C ALA A 57 1.12 -13.68 -1.22
N PHE A 58 1.43 -12.38 -1.31
CA PHE A 58 2.44 -11.74 -0.49
C PHE A 58 2.14 -11.87 1.01
N VAL A 59 0.90 -11.57 1.43
CA VAL A 59 0.49 -11.69 2.84
C VAL A 59 0.54 -13.14 3.32
N ALA A 60 0.20 -14.11 2.47
CA ALA A 60 0.33 -15.53 2.79
C ALA A 60 1.80 -15.90 3.05
N GLY A 61 2.72 -15.49 2.19
CA GLY A 61 4.16 -15.76 2.35
C GLY A 61 4.75 -15.10 3.60
N VAL A 62 4.36 -13.86 3.91
CA VAL A 62 4.77 -13.19 5.17
C VAL A 62 4.31 -13.99 6.40
N LYS A 63 3.07 -14.48 6.40
CA LYS A 63 2.55 -15.28 7.53
C LYS A 63 3.21 -16.65 7.65
N ASN A 64 3.72 -17.18 6.53
CA ASN A 64 4.46 -18.44 6.48
C ASN A 64 5.95 -18.27 6.82
N GLY A 65 6.41 -17.04 7.07
CA GLY A 65 7.80 -16.73 7.39
C GLY A 65 8.76 -16.85 6.21
N GLU A 66 8.26 -16.83 4.97
CA GLU A 66 9.09 -16.97 3.76
C GLU A 66 10.06 -15.80 3.53
N PHE A 67 9.85 -14.69 4.25
CA PHE A 67 10.63 -13.46 4.13
C PHE A 67 11.38 -13.08 5.41
N ASP A 68 11.42 -13.95 6.42
CA ASP A 68 12.22 -13.72 7.61
C ASP A 68 13.73 -13.81 7.27
N PRO A 69 14.56 -12.90 7.82
CA PRO A 69 16.00 -12.99 7.64
C PRO A 69 16.54 -14.26 8.33
N ALA A 70 17.46 -14.94 7.66
CA ALA A 70 18.16 -16.11 8.20
C ALA A 70 19.09 -15.77 9.38
#